data_AF-I3Y922-F1
#
_entry.id   AF-I3Y922-F1
#
_cell.length_a   1.000
_cell.length_b   1.000
_cell.length_c   1.000
_cell.angle_alpha   90.00
_cell.angle_beta   90.00
_cell.angle_gamma   90.00
#
_symmetry.space_group_name_H-M   'P 1'
#
loop_
_entity.id
_entity.type
_entity.pdbx_description
1 polymer ?
#
loop_
_entity_poly.entity_id
_entity_poly.type
_entity_poly.pdbx_seq_one_letter_code
_entity_poly.pdbx_strand_id
1 'polypeptide(L)'
;MSKPNQALTTVPACRLAIPAQSLAELGLDPATWQVLVESIFPAAKTVEGVQLAVRYCQARGLDVMKRPVHVVPMWNRTLGREVETVWPGIAEVQTTAARTGQWAGMDPARFGADETRTFAGRAKTDDGWQELKVQVTFPAWCEVTVYRLVGGVRCPFTETVFWEESYSRMGGGEVPTAMWVKRPRGQLLKCAKAASLRAAFPEETGYTAEEMAGKPIDGELVAMTVAVPATGSPAAPRPTATPDTPSDQVPPDLDEATQTQIEGLILRAAKSRAWASAQDYFKGRFQGEVLAYALAELDRAEQAAQPSAQAA
;
A
#
# COMPACT_ATOMS: atom_id res chain seq x y z
N MET A 1 -22.40 -3.63 54.98
CA MET A 1 -22.58 -3.11 53.60
C MET A 1 -21.27 -3.35 52.85
N SER A 2 -21.15 -4.51 52.21
CA SER A 2 -19.96 -4.86 51.43
C SER A 2 -20.06 -4.23 50.05
N LYS A 3 -19.09 -3.39 49.68
CA LYS A 3 -18.97 -2.84 48.33
C LYS A 3 -18.66 -3.99 47.37
N PRO A 4 -19.34 -4.09 46.21
CA PRO A 4 -18.97 -5.07 45.21
C PRO A 4 -17.60 -4.69 44.64
N ASN A 5 -16.67 -5.65 44.71
CA ASN A 5 -15.37 -5.59 44.08
C ASN A 5 -15.60 -5.62 42.56
N GLN A 6 -15.51 -4.47 41.89
CA GLN A 6 -15.42 -4.44 40.44
C GLN A 6 -14.10 -5.11 40.08
N ALA A 7 -14.17 -6.36 39.63
CA ALA A 7 -13.07 -7.02 38.97
C ALA A 7 -12.70 -6.16 37.75
N LEU A 8 -11.57 -5.46 37.86
CA LEU A 8 -10.92 -4.82 36.73
C LEU A 8 -10.49 -5.94 35.80
N THR A 9 -11.34 -6.26 34.83
CA THR A 9 -10.98 -7.12 33.70
C THR A 9 -9.93 -6.34 32.91
N THR A 10 -8.67 -6.47 33.29
CA THR A 10 -7.55 -5.89 32.54
C THR A 10 -7.46 -6.64 31.22
N VAL A 11 -8.15 -6.13 30.21
CA VAL A 11 -7.92 -6.51 28.83
C VAL A 11 -6.43 -6.22 28.55
N PRO A 12 -5.67 -7.19 28.00
CA PRO A 12 -4.28 -6.93 27.65
C PRO A 12 -4.20 -5.69 26.76
N ALA A 13 -3.14 -4.88 26.91
CA ALA A 13 -2.93 -3.73 26.05
C ALA A 13 -2.86 -4.21 24.60
N CYS A 14 -3.92 -3.92 23.82
CA CYS A 14 -3.97 -4.22 22.40
C CYS A 14 -2.93 -3.36 21.67
N ARG A 15 -2.12 -3.96 20.80
CA ARG A 15 -1.04 -3.25 20.08
C ARG A 15 -1.55 -2.05 19.27
N LEU A 16 -2.76 -2.15 18.74
CA LEU A 16 -3.44 -1.08 18.00
C LEU A 16 -4.69 -0.68 18.77
N ALA A 17 -4.53 0.17 19.79
CA ALA A 17 -5.65 0.69 20.56
C ALA A 17 -6.55 1.57 19.68
N ILE A 18 -7.86 1.42 19.83
CA ILE A 18 -8.88 2.12 19.07
C ILE A 18 -9.92 2.73 20.04
N PRO A 19 -10.45 3.93 19.80
CA PRO A 19 -11.49 4.51 20.64
C PRO A 19 -12.75 3.63 20.68
N ALA A 20 -13.39 3.56 21.85
CA ALA A 20 -14.61 2.76 22.05
C ALA A 20 -15.76 3.17 21.11
N GLN A 21 -15.84 4.46 20.76
CA GLN A 21 -16.82 4.96 19.80
C GLN A 21 -16.61 4.36 18.40
N SER A 22 -15.37 4.37 17.90
CA SER A 22 -15.04 3.80 16.59
C SER A 22 -15.26 2.29 16.53
N LEU A 23 -15.06 1.57 17.64
CA LEU A 23 -15.42 0.15 17.76
C LEU A 23 -16.93 -0.06 17.66
N ALA A 24 -17.72 0.74 18.37
CA ALA A 24 -19.17 0.68 18.33
C ALA A 24 -19.70 0.95 16.91
N GLU A 25 -19.12 1.92 16.19
CA GLU A 25 -19.45 2.23 14.79
C GLU A 25 -19.10 1.10 13.81
N LEU A 26 -18.14 0.25 14.17
CA LEU A 26 -17.81 -0.98 13.44
C LEU A 26 -18.67 -2.16 13.86
N GLY A 27 -19.49 -2.03 14.91
CA GLY A 27 -20.24 -3.14 15.49
C GLY A 27 -19.35 -4.21 16.11
N LEU A 28 -18.18 -3.83 16.62
CA LEU A 28 -17.21 -4.75 17.21
C LEU A 28 -17.03 -4.47 18.70
N ASP A 29 -16.82 -5.53 19.48
CA ASP A 29 -16.38 -5.43 20.87
C ASP A 29 -14.84 -5.38 20.99
N PRO A 30 -14.29 -4.95 22.14
CA PRO A 30 -12.84 -4.84 22.34
C PRO A 30 -12.08 -6.17 22.21
N ALA A 31 -12.67 -7.29 22.59
CA ALA A 31 -12.02 -8.60 22.52
C ALA A 31 -11.93 -9.07 21.06
N THR A 32 -12.98 -8.87 20.27
CA THR A 32 -12.99 -9.14 18.84
C THR A 32 -11.94 -8.30 18.12
N TRP A 33 -11.83 -7.01 18.46
CA TRP A 33 -10.77 -6.16 17.92
C TRP A 33 -9.37 -6.66 18.26
N GLN A 34 -9.14 -7.08 19.50
CA GLN A 34 -7.86 -7.66 19.89
C GLN A 34 -7.52 -8.91 19.05
N VAL A 35 -8.48 -9.80 18.81
CA VAL A 35 -8.27 -10.97 17.94
C VAL A 35 -7.92 -10.54 16.52
N LEU A 36 -8.58 -9.51 15.99
CA LEU A 36 -8.27 -8.98 14.66
C LEU A 36 -6.82 -8.47 14.58
N VAL A 37 -6.37 -7.70 15.56
CA VAL A 37 -5.05 -7.07 15.58
C VAL A 37 -3.92 -8.07 15.85
N GLU A 38 -4.13 -9.01 16.77
CA GLU A 38 -3.06 -9.90 17.26
C GLU A 38 -2.98 -11.22 16.47
N SER A 39 -4.11 -11.72 15.94
CA SER A 39 -4.16 -13.04 15.29
C SER A 39 -4.47 -12.96 13.79
N ILE A 40 -5.48 -12.19 13.40
CA ILE A 40 -5.93 -12.15 12.00
C ILE A 40 -5.03 -11.26 11.13
N PHE A 41 -4.64 -10.10 11.65
CA PHE A 41 -3.81 -9.09 10.97
C PHE A 41 -2.56 -8.70 11.80
N PRO A 42 -1.70 -9.67 12.19
CA PRO A 42 -0.54 -9.41 13.05
C PRO A 42 0.48 -8.47 12.40
N ALA A 43 0.51 -8.41 11.07
CA ALA A 43 1.42 -7.56 10.31
C ALA A 43 0.89 -6.12 10.10
N ALA A 44 -0.38 -5.84 10.43
CA ALA A 44 -0.95 -4.51 10.28
C ALA A 44 -0.31 -3.55 11.28
N LYS A 45 0.13 -2.38 10.84
CA LYS A 45 0.85 -1.38 11.64
C LYS A 45 -0.05 -0.25 12.12
N THR A 46 -1.22 -0.06 11.49
CA THR A 46 -2.14 1.06 11.75
C THR A 46 -3.53 0.57 12.08
N VAL A 47 -4.27 1.37 12.88
CA VAL A 47 -5.68 1.12 13.19
C VAL A 47 -6.49 1.17 11.89
N GLU A 48 -6.19 2.15 11.04
CA GLU A 48 -6.85 2.41 9.77
C GLU A 48 -6.77 1.22 8.81
N GLY A 49 -5.62 0.54 8.74
CA GLY A 49 -5.45 -0.67 7.91
C GLY A 49 -6.40 -1.80 8.33
N VAL A 50 -6.56 -2.03 9.64
CA VAL A 50 -7.49 -3.04 10.17
C VAL A 50 -8.94 -2.59 9.99
N GLN A 51 -9.26 -1.30 10.23
CA GLN A 51 -10.59 -0.76 10.00
C GLN A 51 -11.01 -0.88 8.53
N LEU A 52 -10.11 -0.61 7.59
CA LEU A 52 -10.37 -0.76 6.16
C LEU A 52 -10.69 -2.22 5.82
N ALA A 53 -9.96 -3.17 6.40
CA ALA A 53 -10.24 -4.60 6.20
C ALA A 53 -11.63 -5.00 6.74
N VAL A 54 -12.00 -4.51 7.92
CA VAL A 54 -13.34 -4.73 8.51
C VAL A 54 -14.43 -4.13 7.62
N ARG A 55 -14.29 -2.86 7.22
CA ARG A 55 -15.28 -2.17 6.38
C ARG A 55 -15.42 -2.81 5.00
N TYR A 56 -14.30 -3.23 4.38
CA TYR A 56 -14.33 -4.01 3.14
C TYR A 56 -15.17 -5.27 3.31
N CYS A 57 -14.92 -6.04 4.38
CA CYS A 57 -15.64 -7.28 4.63
C CYS A 57 -17.14 -7.01 4.87
N GLN A 58 -17.48 -5.98 5.65
CA GLN A 58 -18.87 -5.58 5.91
C GLN A 58 -19.60 -5.21 4.62
N ALA A 59 -18.99 -4.37 3.78
CA ALA A 59 -19.58 -3.92 2.52
C ALA A 59 -19.86 -5.08 1.55
N ARG A 60 -19.05 -6.15 1.60
CA ARG A 60 -19.21 -7.34 0.75
C ARG A 60 -19.91 -8.52 1.44
N GLY A 61 -20.41 -8.33 2.66
CA GLY A 61 -21.02 -9.41 3.45
C GLY A 61 -20.08 -10.60 3.69
N LEU A 62 -18.82 -10.33 3.95
CA LEU A 62 -17.76 -11.30 4.26
C LEU A 62 -17.50 -11.32 5.77
N ASP A 63 -17.13 -12.50 6.26
CA ASP A 63 -16.70 -12.68 7.65
C ASP A 63 -15.20 -12.35 7.74
N VAL A 64 -14.88 -11.22 8.38
CA VAL A 64 -13.49 -10.75 8.56
C VAL A 64 -12.65 -11.75 9.37
N MET A 65 -13.27 -12.56 10.25
CA MET A 65 -12.56 -13.54 11.08
C MET A 65 -12.01 -14.70 10.25
N LYS A 66 -12.57 -14.95 9.06
CA LYS A 66 -12.05 -15.94 8.10
C LYS A 66 -10.86 -15.43 7.30
N ARG A 67 -10.44 -14.18 7.54
CA ARG A 67 -9.33 -13.50 6.85
C ARG A 67 -9.46 -13.57 5.32
N PRO A 68 -10.58 -13.11 4.74
CA PRO A 68 -10.75 -13.08 3.28
C PRO A 68 -9.80 -12.09 2.61
N VAL A 69 -9.37 -11.05 3.33
CA VAL A 69 -8.46 -10.01 2.83
C VAL A 69 -7.13 -10.01 3.59
N HIS A 70 -6.13 -9.35 3.01
CA HIS A 70 -4.82 -9.11 3.61
C HIS A 70 -4.60 -7.60 3.77
N VAL A 71 -4.12 -7.19 4.95
CA VAL A 71 -3.53 -5.85 5.16
C VAL A 71 -2.05 -5.96 4.80
N VAL A 72 -1.63 -5.24 3.76
CA VAL A 72 -0.28 -5.33 3.20
C VAL A 72 0.31 -3.92 3.03
N PRO A 73 1.53 -3.65 3.55
CA PRO A 73 2.24 -2.42 3.25
C PRO A 73 2.70 -2.46 1.78
N MET A 74 2.35 -1.42 1.03
CA MET A 74 2.69 -1.27 -0.38
C MET A 74 3.46 0.03 -0.57
N TRP A 75 4.54 -0.03 -1.35
CA TRP A 75 5.30 1.18 -1.70
C TRP A 75 4.47 2.05 -2.65
N ASN A 76 4.11 3.24 -2.19
CA ASN A 76 3.44 4.25 -3.00
C ASN A 76 4.51 5.18 -3.59
N ARG A 77 4.66 5.17 -4.92
CA ARG A 77 5.68 5.98 -5.60
C ARG A 77 5.42 7.49 -5.50
N THR A 78 4.15 7.89 -5.51
CA THR A 78 3.74 9.29 -5.42
C THR A 78 4.07 9.87 -4.04
N LEU A 79 3.78 9.11 -2.98
CA LEU A 79 4.01 9.53 -1.60
C LEU A 79 5.44 9.25 -1.10
N GLY A 80 6.22 8.45 -1.83
CA GLY A 80 7.60 8.10 -1.46
C GLY A 80 7.71 7.31 -0.16
N ARG A 81 6.66 6.56 0.22
CA ARG A 81 6.61 5.75 1.44
C ARG A 81 5.73 4.52 1.32
N GLU A 82 5.89 3.57 2.24
CA GLU A 82 4.95 2.47 2.40
C GLU A 82 3.62 2.99 2.97
N VAL A 83 2.52 2.50 2.41
CA VAL A 83 1.16 2.73 2.91
C VAL A 83 0.47 1.39 3.05
N GLU A 84 -0.26 1.20 4.16
CA GLU A 84 -1.05 -0.02 4.33
C GLU A 84 -2.26 0.00 3.40
N THR A 85 -2.46 -1.09 2.69
CA THR A 85 -3.57 -1.29 1.76
C THR A 85 -4.24 -2.63 2.05
N VAL A 86 -5.49 -2.76 1.62
CA VAL A 86 -6.27 -3.98 1.77
C VAL A 86 -6.46 -4.64 0.42
N TRP A 87 -6.07 -5.90 0.32
CA TRP A 87 -6.18 -6.69 -0.90
C TRP A 87 -6.97 -7.98 -0.63
N PRO A 88 -7.93 -8.34 -1.50
CA PRO A 88 -8.59 -9.63 -1.40
C PRO A 88 -7.57 -10.76 -1.60
N GLY A 89 -7.66 -11.81 -0.79
CA GLY A 89 -6.92 -13.05 -1.01
C GLY A 89 -7.68 -13.99 -1.93
N ILE A 90 -7.03 -15.06 -2.38
CA ILE A 90 -7.68 -16.09 -3.21
C ILE A 90 -8.97 -16.65 -2.58
N ALA A 91 -9.05 -16.73 -1.24
CA ALA A 91 -10.23 -17.23 -0.54
C ALA A 91 -11.46 -16.33 -0.73
N GLU A 92 -11.26 -15.01 -0.82
CA GLU A 92 -12.33 -14.04 -1.04
C GLU A 92 -12.89 -14.17 -2.45
N VAL A 93 -12.01 -14.16 -3.45
CA VAL A 93 -12.36 -14.34 -4.86
C VAL A 93 -13.12 -15.64 -5.09
N GLN A 94 -12.69 -16.73 -4.44
CA GLN A 94 -13.42 -18.00 -4.48
C GLN A 94 -14.81 -17.91 -3.82
N THR A 95 -14.91 -17.20 -2.70
CA THR A 95 -16.17 -17.06 -1.97
C THR A 95 -17.18 -16.25 -2.77
N THR A 96 -16.75 -15.13 -3.37
CA THR A 96 -17.63 -14.29 -4.19
C THR A 96 -18.02 -15.02 -5.48
N ALA A 97 -17.08 -15.67 -6.17
CA ALA A 97 -17.38 -16.52 -7.33
C ALA A 97 -18.40 -17.63 -7.01
N ALA A 98 -18.25 -18.32 -5.88
CA ALA A 98 -19.19 -19.36 -5.46
C ALA A 98 -20.59 -18.81 -5.16
N ARG A 99 -20.69 -17.64 -4.55
CA ARG A 99 -21.97 -16.99 -4.18
C ARG A 99 -22.80 -16.58 -5.40
N THR A 100 -22.20 -16.43 -6.57
CA THR A 100 -22.95 -16.18 -7.82
C THR A 100 -23.87 -17.34 -8.21
N GLY A 101 -23.62 -18.56 -7.71
CA GLY A 101 -24.28 -19.78 -8.18
C GLY A 101 -23.90 -20.19 -9.61
N GLN A 102 -22.98 -19.47 -10.25
CA GLN A 102 -22.57 -19.71 -11.64
C GLN A 102 -21.24 -20.47 -11.73
N TRP A 103 -20.51 -20.70 -10.63
CA TRP A 103 -19.28 -21.49 -10.65
C TRP A 103 -19.58 -22.98 -10.91
N ALA A 104 -19.12 -23.46 -12.07
CA ALA A 104 -19.34 -24.80 -12.59
C ALA A 104 -18.09 -25.71 -12.51
N GLY A 105 -17.25 -25.52 -11.50
CA GLY A 105 -16.07 -26.33 -11.26
C GLY A 105 -14.76 -25.74 -11.79
N MET A 106 -13.68 -26.51 -11.63
CA MET A 106 -12.32 -26.09 -11.94
C MET A 106 -11.47 -27.34 -12.23
N ASP A 107 -10.64 -27.29 -13.26
CA ASP A 107 -9.74 -28.39 -13.57
C ASP A 107 -8.51 -28.38 -12.64
N PRO A 108 -7.83 -29.53 -12.48
CA PRO A 108 -6.52 -29.58 -11.86
C PRO A 108 -5.54 -28.64 -12.57
N ALA A 109 -4.66 -28.04 -11.79
CA ALA A 109 -3.65 -27.14 -12.32
C ALA A 109 -2.65 -27.88 -13.22
N ARG A 110 -2.31 -27.26 -14.34
CA ARG A 110 -1.25 -27.68 -15.25
C ARG A 110 -0.04 -26.80 -15.00
N PHE A 111 1.14 -27.39 -15.11
CA PHE A 111 2.40 -26.71 -14.89
C PHE A 111 3.33 -26.96 -16.07
N GLY A 112 4.10 -25.92 -16.41
CA GLY A 112 5.21 -26.04 -17.35
C GLY A 112 6.36 -26.89 -16.80
N ALA A 113 7.39 -27.04 -17.61
CA ALA A 113 8.64 -27.68 -17.19
C ALA A 113 9.25 -26.95 -15.99
N ASP A 114 9.89 -27.70 -15.11
CA ASP A 114 10.63 -27.13 -14.00
C ASP A 114 11.97 -26.55 -14.52
N GLU A 115 12.23 -25.30 -14.17
CA GLU A 115 13.45 -24.55 -14.45
C GLU A 115 14.20 -24.30 -13.15
N THR A 116 15.53 -24.33 -13.21
CA THR A 116 16.37 -24.04 -12.05
C THR A 116 17.25 -22.84 -12.34
N ARG A 117 17.09 -21.79 -11.53
CA ARG A 117 17.85 -20.54 -11.69
C ARG A 117 18.42 -20.09 -10.35
N THR A 118 19.61 -19.49 -10.43
CA THR A 118 20.23 -18.81 -9.29
C THR A 118 19.90 -17.32 -9.36
N PHE A 119 19.26 -16.81 -8.33
CA PHE A 119 18.95 -15.39 -8.14
C PHE A 119 19.95 -14.81 -7.17
N ALA A 120 20.58 -13.70 -7.55
CA ALA A 120 21.52 -12.98 -6.69
C ALA A 120 21.19 -11.49 -6.71
N GLY A 121 21.36 -10.83 -5.57
CA GLY A 121 21.13 -9.40 -5.46
C GLY A 121 21.10 -8.92 -4.03
N ARG A 122 21.11 -7.60 -3.86
CA ARG A 122 21.00 -6.97 -2.56
C ARG A 122 19.52 -6.90 -2.15
N ALA A 123 19.19 -7.42 -0.98
CA ALA A 123 17.83 -7.46 -0.46
C ALA A 123 17.81 -6.92 0.98
N LYS A 124 16.70 -6.29 1.35
CA LYS A 124 16.47 -5.83 2.72
C LYS A 124 15.91 -6.99 3.55
N THR A 125 16.65 -7.40 4.58
CA THR A 125 16.25 -8.35 5.61
C THR A 125 15.98 -7.61 6.92
N ASP A 126 15.56 -8.34 7.96
CA ASP A 126 15.39 -7.78 9.31
C ASP A 126 16.71 -7.22 9.87
N ASP A 127 17.84 -7.79 9.44
CA ASP A 127 19.20 -7.39 9.82
C ASP A 127 19.79 -6.31 8.88
N GLY A 128 18.97 -5.69 8.03
CA GLY A 128 19.37 -4.64 7.09
C GLY A 128 19.62 -5.13 5.66
N TRP A 129 20.38 -4.37 4.88
CA TRP A 129 20.63 -4.71 3.48
C TRP A 129 21.76 -5.73 3.35
N GLN A 130 21.47 -6.90 2.78
CA GLN A 130 22.44 -7.98 2.59
C GLN A 130 22.48 -8.44 1.13
N GLU A 131 23.65 -8.93 0.69
CA GLU A 131 23.75 -9.67 -0.57
C GLU A 131 23.24 -11.10 -0.35
N LEU A 132 22.23 -11.48 -1.11
CA LEU A 132 21.66 -12.82 -1.09
C LEU A 132 21.91 -13.51 -2.41
N LYS A 133 22.14 -14.81 -2.34
CA LYS A 133 22.21 -15.70 -3.50
C LYS A 133 21.42 -16.97 -3.18
N VAL A 134 20.37 -17.22 -3.94
CA VAL A 134 19.47 -18.37 -3.75
C VAL A 134 19.24 -19.08 -5.07
N GLN A 135 19.33 -20.41 -5.06
CA GLN A 135 18.94 -21.23 -6.18
C GLN A 135 17.50 -21.71 -5.96
N VAL A 136 16.65 -21.55 -6.96
CA VAL A 136 15.23 -21.95 -6.89
C VAL A 136 14.90 -22.79 -8.12
N THR A 137 14.24 -23.92 -7.87
CA THR A 137 13.60 -24.73 -8.92
C THR A 137 12.10 -24.43 -8.93
N PHE A 138 11.58 -23.99 -10.06
CA PHE A 138 10.20 -23.53 -10.21
C PHE A 138 9.62 -23.91 -11.57
N PRO A 139 8.31 -24.09 -11.70
CA PRO A 139 7.68 -24.34 -13.00
C PRO A 139 7.69 -23.06 -13.83
N ALA A 140 7.99 -23.15 -15.12
CA ALA A 140 8.01 -21.99 -16.03
C ALA A 140 6.68 -21.22 -16.02
N TRP A 141 5.56 -21.97 -15.96
CA TRP A 141 4.21 -21.42 -15.92
C TRP A 141 3.25 -22.33 -15.16
N CYS A 142 2.10 -21.78 -14.78
CA CYS A 142 0.94 -22.52 -14.27
C CYS A 142 -0.33 -22.05 -14.97
N GLU A 143 -1.22 -22.98 -15.25
CA GLU A 143 -2.51 -22.75 -15.88
C GLU A 143 -3.60 -23.46 -15.09
N VAL A 144 -4.74 -22.80 -14.89
CA VAL A 144 -5.92 -23.36 -14.24
C VAL A 144 -7.14 -23.02 -15.10
N THR A 145 -8.01 -24.00 -15.36
CA THR A 145 -9.29 -23.73 -16.05
C THR A 145 -10.40 -23.63 -15.03
N VAL A 146 -11.06 -22.47 -14.95
CA VAL A 146 -12.27 -22.23 -14.17
C VAL A 146 -13.46 -22.29 -15.10
N TYR A 147 -14.54 -22.94 -14.67
CA TYR A 147 -15.77 -23.00 -15.46
C TYR A 147 -16.86 -22.13 -14.85
N ARG A 148 -17.54 -21.35 -15.69
CA ARG A 148 -18.70 -20.54 -15.30
C ARG A 148 -19.90 -20.86 -16.20
N LEU A 149 -21.10 -20.84 -15.62
CA LEU A 149 -22.35 -20.90 -16.37
C LEU A 149 -22.64 -19.52 -17.00
N VAL A 150 -22.58 -19.44 -18.31
CA VAL A 150 -22.97 -18.26 -19.10
C VAL A 150 -24.23 -18.62 -19.87
N GLY A 151 -25.36 -18.01 -19.51
CA GLY A 151 -26.66 -18.37 -20.09
C GLY A 151 -27.03 -19.85 -19.89
N GLY A 152 -26.59 -20.45 -18.78
CA GLY A 152 -26.80 -21.88 -18.49
C GLY A 152 -25.81 -22.84 -19.17
N VAL A 153 -24.92 -22.34 -20.04
CA VAL A 153 -23.88 -23.14 -20.70
C VAL A 153 -22.59 -23.07 -19.89
N ARG A 154 -21.96 -24.22 -19.65
CA ARG A 154 -20.66 -24.30 -18.97
C ARG A 154 -19.54 -23.85 -19.91
N CYS A 155 -18.95 -22.69 -19.63
CA CYS A 155 -17.88 -22.10 -20.42
C CYS A 155 -16.53 -22.14 -19.67
N PRO A 156 -15.41 -22.52 -20.32
CA PRO A 156 -14.08 -22.50 -19.72
C PRO A 156 -13.44 -21.12 -19.78
N PHE A 157 -12.72 -20.76 -18.72
CA PHE A 157 -11.89 -19.57 -18.60
C PHE A 157 -10.53 -19.99 -18.04
N THR A 158 -9.48 -19.67 -18.77
CA THR A 158 -8.14 -20.19 -18.50
C THR A 158 -7.12 -19.09 -18.67
N GLU A 159 -6.36 -18.81 -17.61
CA GLU A 159 -5.24 -17.87 -17.66
C GLU A 159 -3.94 -18.61 -17.35
N THR A 160 -2.94 -18.40 -18.20
CA THR A 160 -1.59 -18.91 -17.98
C THR A 160 -0.76 -17.84 -17.30
N VAL A 161 -0.13 -18.20 -16.17
CA VAL A 161 0.71 -17.29 -15.39
C VAL A 161 2.14 -17.80 -15.40
N PHE A 162 3.06 -16.97 -15.87
CA PHE A 162 4.49 -17.27 -15.92
C PHE A 162 5.16 -16.91 -14.60
N TRP A 163 6.06 -17.79 -14.14
CA TRP A 163 6.70 -17.61 -12.83
C TRP A 163 7.58 -16.37 -12.78
N GLU A 164 8.42 -16.16 -13.81
CA GLU A 164 9.37 -15.04 -13.86
C GLU A 164 8.70 -13.66 -13.92
N GLU A 165 7.46 -13.60 -14.41
CA GLU A 165 6.64 -12.39 -14.46
C GLU A 165 5.92 -12.11 -13.14
N SER A 166 5.75 -13.13 -12.30
CA SER A 166 4.79 -13.10 -11.19
C SER A 166 5.41 -13.15 -9.80
N TYR A 167 6.62 -13.73 -9.67
CA TYR A 167 7.19 -13.94 -8.34
C TYR A 167 7.41 -12.62 -7.60
N SER A 168 7.12 -12.65 -6.30
CA SER A 168 7.34 -11.50 -5.44
C SER A 168 8.83 -11.33 -5.13
N ARG A 169 9.32 -10.12 -5.32
CA ARG A 169 10.72 -9.70 -5.20
C ARG A 169 11.00 -9.06 -3.84
N MET A 170 12.11 -9.43 -3.19
CA MET A 170 12.54 -8.82 -1.93
C MET A 170 13.07 -7.41 -2.18
N GLY A 171 12.51 -6.41 -1.50
CA GLY A 171 13.02 -5.03 -1.51
C GLY A 171 13.13 -4.40 -2.91
N GLY A 172 12.35 -4.89 -3.89
CA GLY A 172 12.39 -4.44 -5.28
C GLY A 172 13.58 -4.95 -6.11
N GLY A 173 14.44 -5.82 -5.56
CA GLY A 173 15.53 -6.47 -6.30
C GLY A 173 15.12 -7.77 -6.99
N GLU A 174 16.06 -8.51 -7.58
CA GLU A 174 15.74 -9.74 -8.33
C GLU A 174 15.50 -10.98 -7.46
N VAL A 175 15.84 -10.93 -6.17
CA VAL A 175 15.78 -12.08 -5.27
C VAL A 175 14.32 -12.37 -4.88
N PRO A 176 13.82 -13.60 -5.08
CA PRO A 176 12.46 -13.97 -4.68
C PRO A 176 12.27 -13.95 -3.16
N THR A 177 11.06 -13.59 -2.70
CA THR A 177 10.71 -13.66 -1.27
C THR A 177 10.73 -15.09 -0.73
N ALA A 178 10.86 -15.23 0.60
CA ALA A 178 10.99 -16.53 1.27
C ALA A 178 9.84 -17.51 0.94
N MET A 179 8.61 -16.99 0.77
CA MET A 179 7.45 -17.81 0.40
C MET A 179 7.53 -18.38 -1.02
N TRP A 180 8.11 -17.63 -1.96
CA TRP A 180 8.32 -18.05 -3.34
C TRP A 180 9.51 -19.01 -3.48
N VAL A 181 10.54 -18.86 -2.65
CA VAL A 181 11.62 -19.86 -2.53
C VAL A 181 11.12 -21.16 -1.92
N LYS A 182 10.33 -21.09 -0.83
CA LYS A 182 9.88 -22.28 -0.08
C LYS A 182 8.78 -23.07 -0.79
N ARG A 183 7.87 -22.39 -1.50
CA ARG A 183 6.73 -23.03 -2.19
C ARG A 183 6.50 -22.45 -3.60
N PRO A 184 7.46 -22.56 -4.53
CA PRO A 184 7.37 -21.93 -5.85
C PRO A 184 6.12 -22.35 -6.62
N ARG A 185 5.85 -23.66 -6.71
CA ARG A 185 4.65 -24.20 -7.36
C ARG A 185 3.36 -23.74 -6.70
N GLY A 186 3.34 -23.72 -5.36
CA GLY A 186 2.17 -23.35 -4.58
C GLY A 186 1.81 -21.87 -4.69
N GLN A 187 2.81 -20.97 -4.74
CA GLN A 187 2.56 -19.54 -4.97
C GLN A 187 2.06 -19.30 -6.39
N LEU A 188 2.69 -19.91 -7.39
CA LEU A 188 2.28 -19.73 -8.78
C LEU A 188 0.85 -20.24 -9.02
N LEU A 189 0.48 -21.37 -8.42
CA LEU A 189 -0.88 -21.89 -8.47
C LEU A 189 -1.92 -20.89 -7.94
N LYS A 190 -1.62 -20.20 -6.83
CA LYS A 190 -2.54 -19.19 -6.29
C LYS A 190 -2.77 -18.06 -7.28
N CYS A 191 -1.70 -17.60 -7.93
CA CYS A 191 -1.77 -16.52 -8.93
C CYS A 191 -2.56 -16.99 -10.16
N ALA A 192 -2.27 -18.17 -10.71
CA ALA A 192 -3.00 -18.72 -11.86
C ALA A 192 -4.49 -18.91 -11.59
N LYS A 193 -4.83 -19.38 -10.38
CA LYS A 193 -6.21 -19.54 -9.94
C LYS A 193 -6.91 -18.18 -9.77
N ALA A 194 -6.25 -17.19 -9.18
CA ALA A 194 -6.77 -15.83 -9.06
C ALA A 194 -7.07 -15.22 -10.43
N ALA A 195 -6.10 -15.28 -11.35
CA ALA A 195 -6.24 -14.77 -12.71
C ALA A 195 -7.41 -15.43 -13.46
N SER A 196 -7.52 -16.76 -13.38
CA SER A 196 -8.59 -17.50 -14.08
C SER A 196 -9.97 -17.25 -13.47
N LEU A 197 -10.06 -17.11 -12.14
CA LEU A 197 -11.30 -16.69 -11.48
C LEU A 197 -11.68 -15.26 -11.87
N ARG A 198 -10.70 -14.37 -12.06
CA ARG A 198 -10.92 -12.99 -12.51
C ARG A 198 -11.40 -12.89 -13.95
N ALA A 199 -10.85 -13.72 -14.83
CA ALA A 199 -11.36 -13.88 -16.19
C ALA A 199 -12.80 -14.42 -16.19
N ALA A 200 -13.11 -15.40 -15.34
CA ALA A 200 -14.44 -15.99 -15.25
C ALA A 200 -15.48 -15.05 -14.60
N PHE A 201 -15.12 -14.32 -13.54
CA PHE A 201 -16.03 -13.53 -12.70
C PHE A 201 -15.56 -12.06 -12.55
N PRO A 202 -15.48 -11.28 -13.63
CA PRO A 202 -14.88 -9.95 -13.61
C PRO A 202 -15.60 -8.92 -12.74
N GLU A 203 -16.92 -9.04 -12.53
CA GLU A 203 -17.67 -8.14 -11.64
C GLU A 203 -17.46 -8.45 -10.15
N GLU A 204 -17.13 -9.69 -9.83
CA GLU A 204 -17.04 -10.15 -8.43
C GLU A 204 -15.63 -10.07 -7.87
N THR A 205 -14.63 -9.92 -8.73
CA THR A 205 -13.24 -10.17 -8.40
C THR A 205 -12.34 -9.04 -8.89
N GLY A 206 -11.35 -8.71 -8.08
CA GLY A 206 -10.27 -7.78 -8.44
C GLY A 206 -8.92 -8.48 -8.36
N TYR A 207 -7.84 -7.73 -8.53
CA TYR A 207 -6.49 -8.25 -8.30
C TYR A 207 -6.34 -8.73 -6.85
N THR A 208 -5.71 -9.89 -6.67
CA THR A 208 -5.49 -10.44 -5.33
C THR A 208 -4.17 -10.01 -4.72
N ALA A 209 -4.07 -10.17 -3.39
CA ALA A 209 -2.83 -9.98 -2.65
C ALA A 209 -1.68 -10.82 -3.22
N GLU A 210 -1.98 -12.03 -3.73
CA GLU A 210 -0.99 -12.88 -4.37
C GLU A 210 -0.45 -12.30 -5.69
N GLU A 211 -1.30 -11.67 -6.50
CA GLU A 211 -0.91 -11.05 -7.78
C GLU A 211 -0.16 -9.72 -7.59
N MET A 212 -0.41 -9.03 -6.48
CA MET A 212 0.12 -7.69 -6.20
C MET A 212 1.35 -7.69 -5.28
N ALA A 213 1.70 -8.82 -4.68
CA ALA A 213 2.78 -8.91 -3.71
C ALA A 213 4.13 -8.39 -4.25
N GLY A 214 4.64 -7.30 -3.67
CA GLY A 214 5.92 -6.70 -4.03
C GLY A 214 5.88 -5.80 -5.27
N LYS A 215 4.70 -5.55 -5.85
CA LYS A 215 4.52 -4.54 -6.89
C LYS A 215 4.27 -3.17 -6.24
N PRO A 216 4.83 -2.08 -6.77
CA PRO A 216 4.45 -0.75 -6.32
C PRO A 216 3.02 -0.44 -6.76
N ILE A 217 2.39 0.48 -6.03
CA ILE A 217 1.11 1.05 -6.43
C ILE A 217 1.32 2.49 -6.89
N ASP A 218 0.63 2.84 -7.97
CA ASP A 218 0.61 4.18 -8.53
C ASP A 218 -0.75 4.82 -8.19
N GLY A 219 -0.75 5.99 -7.56
CA GLY A 219 -1.99 6.73 -7.26
C GLY A 219 -1.93 7.56 -5.97
N GLU A 220 -2.68 8.67 -5.96
CA GLU A 220 -3.03 9.42 -4.75
C GLU A 220 -4.05 8.62 -3.93
N LEU A 221 -3.61 7.59 -3.22
CA LEU A 221 -4.42 7.05 -2.14
C LEU A 221 -4.52 8.15 -1.08
N VAL A 222 -5.70 8.74 -0.95
CA VAL A 222 -6.03 9.66 0.15
C VAL A 222 -5.83 8.87 1.43
N ALA A 223 -4.72 9.10 2.11
CA ALA A 223 -4.55 8.66 3.48
C ALA A 223 -5.73 9.27 4.26
N MET A 224 -6.60 8.44 4.82
CA MET A 224 -7.63 8.89 5.74
C MET A 224 -6.95 9.36 7.03
N THR A 225 -6.40 10.58 7.02
CA THR A 225 -6.05 11.27 8.24
C THR A 225 -7.31 11.96 8.75
N VAL A 226 -7.98 11.37 9.74
CA VAL A 226 -8.99 12.11 10.51
C VAL A 226 -8.22 13.12 11.35
N ALA A 227 -8.32 14.39 10.98
CA ALA A 227 -7.91 15.49 11.85
C ALA A 227 -8.78 15.42 13.12
N VAL A 228 -8.17 15.05 14.24
CA VAL A 228 -8.79 15.22 15.55
C VAL A 228 -9.02 16.73 15.73
N PRO A 229 -10.27 17.19 15.96
CA PRO A 229 -10.49 18.61 16.21
C PRO A 229 -9.78 18.97 17.52
N ALA A 230 -8.80 19.86 17.43
CA ALA A 230 -8.11 20.40 18.58
C ALA A 230 -9.12 21.19 19.44
N THR A 231 -9.56 20.59 20.54
CA THR A 231 -10.23 21.29 21.63
C THR A 231 -9.30 22.38 22.16
N GLY A 232 -9.82 23.61 22.14
CA GLY A 232 -9.04 24.83 22.28
C GLY A 232 -8.36 25.05 23.63
N SER A 233 -7.36 25.92 23.58
CA SER A 233 -6.90 26.72 24.71
C SER A 233 -6.49 28.11 24.18
N PRO A 234 -6.66 29.19 24.95
CA PRO A 234 -6.95 30.52 24.44
C PRO A 234 -5.71 31.31 23.99
N ALA A 235 -5.97 32.19 23.02
CA ALA A 235 -5.03 33.10 22.41
C ALA A 235 -4.50 34.17 23.38
N ALA A 236 -3.19 34.47 23.26
CA ALA A 236 -2.57 35.70 23.75
C ALA A 236 -2.03 36.50 22.54
N PRO A 237 -1.94 37.84 22.64
CA PRO A 237 -2.12 38.73 21.49
C PRO A 237 -0.85 38.98 20.67
N ARG A 238 -1.08 39.20 19.37
CA ARG A 238 -0.12 39.58 18.33
C ARG A 238 0.26 41.07 18.43
N PRO A 239 1.54 41.44 18.24
CA PRO A 239 1.91 42.79 17.83
C PRO A 239 1.95 42.93 16.29
N THR A 240 1.50 44.10 15.85
CA THR A 240 1.22 44.60 14.50
C THR A 240 2.44 44.82 13.58
N ALA A 241 2.15 44.85 12.27
CA ALA A 241 3.02 45.14 11.10
C ALA A 241 3.80 46.47 11.21
N THR A 242 4.87 46.77 10.44
CA THR A 242 5.03 46.92 8.95
C THR A 242 6.51 47.37 8.67
N PRO A 243 6.95 47.83 7.48
CA PRO A 243 7.29 47.18 6.19
C PRO A 243 8.80 47.31 5.77
N ASP A 244 9.15 46.60 4.68
CA ASP A 244 10.22 46.82 3.68
C ASP A 244 11.71 46.93 4.07
N THR A 245 12.56 46.10 3.43
CA THR A 245 13.80 46.44 2.67
C THR A 245 14.59 45.13 2.36
N PRO A 246 15.22 44.98 1.18
CA PRO A 246 15.67 43.68 0.67
C PRO A 246 17.03 43.30 1.27
N SER A 247 17.16 42.06 1.73
CA SER A 247 18.44 41.50 2.16
C SER A 247 18.47 40.02 1.86
N ASP A 248 19.60 39.58 1.32
CA ASP A 248 20.06 38.19 1.27
C ASP A 248 19.54 37.39 2.48
N GLN A 249 18.64 36.43 2.22
CA GLN A 249 18.16 35.54 3.28
C GLN A 249 19.02 34.28 3.31
N VAL A 250 19.82 34.22 4.37
CA VAL A 250 20.27 33.00 5.03
C VAL A 250 19.13 31.97 5.03
N PRO A 251 19.38 30.70 4.68
CA PRO A 251 18.33 29.69 4.67
C PRO A 251 17.64 29.63 6.04
N PRO A 252 16.30 29.54 6.10
CA PRO A 252 15.62 29.24 7.36
C PRO A 252 16.19 27.94 7.95
N ASP A 253 16.01 27.73 9.25
CA ASP A 253 16.40 26.49 9.96
C ASP A 253 15.53 25.32 9.46
N LEU A 254 15.78 24.92 8.21
CA LEU A 254 15.17 23.81 7.51
C LEU A 254 15.96 22.57 7.89
N ASP A 255 15.25 21.51 8.28
CA ASP A 255 15.93 20.23 8.43
C ASP A 255 16.55 19.80 7.08
N GLU A 256 17.69 19.13 7.15
CA GLU A 256 18.47 18.68 5.99
C GLU A 256 17.60 17.82 5.03
N ALA A 257 16.60 17.14 5.58
CA ALA A 257 15.61 16.35 4.85
C ALA A 257 14.69 17.21 3.96
N THR A 258 14.17 18.34 4.47
CA THR A 258 13.30 19.24 3.71
C THR A 258 14.10 19.95 2.62
N GLN A 259 15.34 20.36 2.91
CA GLN A 259 16.21 20.98 1.91
C GLN A 259 16.52 20.00 0.76
N THR A 260 16.92 18.78 1.07
CA THR A 260 17.16 17.71 0.07
C THR A 260 15.90 17.41 -0.75
N GLN A 261 14.72 17.47 -0.11
CA GLN A 261 13.44 17.24 -0.78
C GLN A 261 13.12 18.36 -1.78
N ILE A 262 13.33 19.63 -1.40
CA ILE A 262 13.10 20.80 -2.27
C ILE A 262 14.05 20.74 -3.47
N GLU A 263 15.35 20.50 -3.25
CA GLU A 263 16.35 20.35 -4.32
C GLU A 263 16.00 19.21 -5.29
N GLY A 264 15.61 18.05 -4.76
CA GLY A 264 15.20 16.91 -5.58
C GLY A 264 13.91 17.14 -6.38
N LEU A 265 13.03 18.03 -5.94
CA LEU A 265 11.83 18.43 -6.69
C LEU A 265 12.19 19.43 -7.79
N ILE A 266 13.07 20.39 -7.51
CA ILE A 266 13.56 21.37 -8.49
C ILE A 266 14.33 20.68 -9.62
N LEU A 267 15.22 19.73 -9.30
CA LEU A 267 15.95 18.96 -10.32
C LEU A 267 15.03 18.17 -11.25
N ARG A 268 13.93 17.63 -10.70
CA ARG A 268 12.92 16.93 -11.50
C ARG A 268 12.14 17.89 -12.40
N ALA A 269 11.74 19.04 -11.88
CA ALA A 269 11.06 20.09 -12.65
C ALA A 269 11.93 20.60 -13.79
N ALA A 270 13.23 20.80 -13.55
CA ALA A 270 14.20 21.20 -14.57
C ALA A 270 14.35 20.15 -15.68
N LYS A 271 14.45 18.86 -15.31
CA LYS A 271 14.59 17.76 -16.26
C LYS A 271 13.36 17.60 -17.17
N SER A 272 12.16 17.84 -16.64
CA SER A 272 10.90 17.70 -17.38
C SER A 272 10.36 19.01 -17.96
N ARG A 273 11.01 20.16 -17.69
CA ARG A 273 10.52 21.52 -18.00
C ARG A 273 9.11 21.80 -17.48
N ALA A 274 8.73 21.18 -16.36
CA ALA A 274 7.38 21.24 -15.79
C ALA A 274 7.32 22.21 -14.59
N TRP A 275 7.71 23.46 -14.80
CA TRP A 275 7.84 24.48 -13.74
C TRP A 275 6.50 24.84 -13.09
N ALA A 276 5.46 25.08 -13.88
CA ALA A 276 4.12 25.40 -13.35
C ALA A 276 3.56 24.28 -12.46
N SER A 277 3.72 23.01 -12.87
CA SER A 277 3.31 21.86 -12.06
C SER A 277 4.10 21.72 -10.76
N ALA A 278 5.39 22.06 -10.78
CA ALA A 278 6.22 22.08 -9.57
C ALA A 278 5.81 23.22 -8.61
N GLN A 279 5.41 24.37 -9.15
CA GLN A 279 4.91 25.50 -8.39
C GLN A 279 3.61 25.17 -7.65
N ASP A 280 2.66 24.53 -8.34
CA ASP A 280 1.40 24.08 -7.75
C ASP A 280 1.63 23.00 -6.68
N TYR A 281 2.56 22.08 -6.94
CA TYR A 281 2.97 21.07 -5.97
C TYR A 281 3.57 21.71 -4.70
N PHE A 282 4.44 22.71 -4.83
CA PHE A 282 5.00 23.43 -3.68
C PHE A 282 3.92 24.13 -2.85
N LYS A 283 2.99 24.85 -3.50
CA LYS A 283 1.86 25.53 -2.85
C LYS A 283 0.94 24.56 -2.09
N GLY A 284 0.79 23.32 -2.57
CA GLY A 284 0.01 22.28 -1.89
C GLY A 284 0.75 21.56 -0.75
N ARG A 285 2.10 21.51 -0.80
CA ARG A 285 2.92 20.67 0.09
C ARG A 285 3.61 21.41 1.22
N PHE A 286 3.94 22.69 1.03
CA PHE A 286 4.66 23.52 2.00
C PHE A 286 3.80 24.72 2.41
N GLN A 287 4.06 25.27 3.60
CA GLN A 287 3.39 26.47 4.12
C GLN A 287 4.41 27.39 4.80
N GLY A 288 4.05 28.65 4.97
CA GLY A 288 4.88 29.63 5.67
C GLY A 288 6.24 29.87 5.01
N GLU A 289 7.29 30.00 5.81
CA GLU A 289 8.65 30.33 5.38
C GLU A 289 9.27 29.25 4.46
N VAL A 290 8.91 27.98 4.67
CA VAL A 290 9.37 26.85 3.83
C VAL A 290 8.82 26.96 2.40
N LEU A 291 7.56 27.38 2.25
CA LEU A 291 6.95 27.59 0.93
C LEU A 291 7.62 28.76 0.20
N ALA A 292 7.87 29.86 0.91
CA ALA A 292 8.54 31.02 0.35
C ALA A 292 9.95 30.66 -0.16
N TYR A 293 10.70 29.89 0.64
CA TYR A 293 12.02 29.39 0.25
C TYR A 293 11.95 28.45 -0.97
N ALA A 294 11.06 27.45 -0.95
CA ALA A 294 10.93 26.50 -2.05
C ALA A 294 10.54 27.16 -3.38
N LEU A 295 9.63 28.14 -3.35
CA LEU A 295 9.25 28.91 -4.54
C LEU A 295 10.40 29.80 -5.03
N ALA A 296 11.14 30.44 -4.14
CA ALA A 296 12.29 31.26 -4.51
C ALA A 296 13.44 30.44 -5.15
N GLU A 297 13.67 29.22 -4.66
CA GLU A 297 14.64 28.29 -5.26
C GLU A 297 14.15 27.75 -6.62
N LEU A 298 12.85 27.49 -6.77
CA LEU A 298 12.26 27.07 -8.05
C LEU A 298 12.41 28.16 -9.12
N ASP A 299 12.08 29.41 -8.77
CA ASP A 299 12.18 30.56 -9.68
C ASP A 299 13.64 30.80 -10.10
N ARG A 300 14.61 30.66 -9.17
CA ARG A 300 16.04 30.74 -9.48
C ARG A 300 16.47 29.66 -10.47
N ALA A 301 16.02 28.42 -10.28
CA ALA A 301 16.33 27.32 -11.17
C ALA A 301 15.67 27.47 -12.55
N GLU A 302 14.45 28.00 -12.62
CA GLU A 302 13.76 28.28 -13.88
C GLU A 302 14.48 29.39 -14.68
N GLN A 303 14.90 30.47 -14.00
CA GLN A 303 15.67 31.55 -14.62
C GLN A 303 17.04 31.07 -15.13
N ALA A 304 17.74 30.23 -14.36
CA ALA A 304 19.01 29.63 -14.79
C ALA A 304 18.86 28.66 -15.99
N ALA A 305 17.67 28.09 -16.18
CA ALA A 305 17.36 27.18 -17.27
C ALA A 305 16.89 27.89 -18.56
N GLN A 306 16.64 29.21 -18.52
CA GLN A 306 16.32 29.99 -19.72
C GLN A 306 17.59 30.31 -20.52
N PRO A 307 17.63 30.05 -21.84
CA PRO A 307 18.81 30.37 -22.65
C PRO A 307 19.03 31.88 -22.69
N SER A 308 20.27 32.32 -22.46
CA SER A 308 20.67 33.72 -22.46
C SER A 308 20.43 34.36 -23.84
N ALA A 309 19.32 35.07 -23.98
CA ALA A 309 19.09 35.98 -25.10
C ALA A 309 19.89 37.27 -24.87
N GLN A 310 21.19 37.26 -25.20
CA GLN A 310 21.97 38.43 -25.66
C GLN A 310 23.46 38.07 -25.85
N ALA A 311 23.88 37.95 -27.11
CA ALA A 311 25.15 38.46 -27.64
C ALA A 311 25.06 38.41 -29.18
N ALA A 312 24.48 39.47 -29.74
CA ALA A 312 24.90 40.01 -31.03
C ALA A 312 26.17 40.83 -30.82
#